data_AF-A0A966UUC1-F1
#
_entry.id   AF-A0A966UUC1-F1
#
_cell.length_a   1.000
_cell.length_b   1.000
_cell.length_c   1.000
_cell.angle_alpha   90.00
_cell.angle_beta   90.00
_cell.angle_gamma   90.00
#
_symmetry.space_group_name_H-M   'P 1'
#
loop_
_entity.id
_entity.type
_entity.pdbx_description
1 polymer ?
#
loop_
_entity_poly.entity_id
_entity_poly.type
_entity_poly.pdbx_seq_one_letter_code
_entity_poly.pdbx_strand_id
1 'polypeptide(L)'
;IIVQGSDDWDPPLHWDQILIDRLGDTSKPKVLAISDGHRQDELLCMAIMTRARLEDQGAMFAAQYDQCSGIFSDNEFSHRAKFDGVIVDAKDVVFKHNNPFFTGAPQDEEFKKHNAKENYTLGEKIFKERNP
;
A
#
# COMPACT_ATOMS: atom_id res chain seq x y z
N ILE A 1 0.06 -10.51 11.27
CA ILE A 1 0.51 -9.65 10.15
C ILE A 1 -0.57 -9.72 9.09
N ILE A 2 -0.90 -8.60 8.46
CA ILE A 2 -1.93 -8.49 7.44
C ILE A 2 -1.26 -7.88 6.22
N VAL A 3 -1.44 -8.52 5.07
CA VAL A 3 -0.83 -8.14 3.80
C VAL A 3 -1.97 -7.91 2.81
N GLN A 4 -1.95 -6.77 2.14
CA GLN A 4 -2.81 -6.51 0.99
C GLN A 4 -2.49 -7.52 -0.12
N GLY A 5 -3.49 -8.24 -0.60
CA GLY A 5 -3.37 -9.05 -1.80
C GLY A 5 -3.53 -8.19 -3.05
N SER A 6 -2.62 -8.35 -4.01
CA SER A 6 -2.71 -7.83 -5.37
C SER A 6 -2.13 -8.89 -6.31
N ASP A 7 -2.67 -9.02 -7.51
CA ASP A 7 -2.33 -10.10 -8.45
C ASP A 7 -1.05 -9.84 -9.26
N ASP A 8 -0.50 -8.63 -9.17
CA ASP A 8 0.66 -8.16 -9.93
C ASP A 8 1.95 -8.04 -9.11
N TRP A 9 2.08 -8.78 -8.00
CA TRP A 9 3.28 -8.73 -7.14
C TRP A 9 3.96 -10.09 -7.00
N ASP A 10 5.27 -10.11 -7.26
CA ASP A 10 6.13 -11.27 -7.00
C ASP A 10 6.91 -11.07 -5.69
N PRO A 11 6.56 -11.79 -4.61
CA PRO A 11 7.31 -11.73 -3.37
C PRO A 11 8.64 -12.52 -3.47
N PRO A 12 9.66 -12.18 -2.69
CA PRO A 12 10.88 -12.96 -2.62
C PRO A 12 10.64 -14.34 -1.99
N LEU A 13 11.60 -15.26 -2.16
CA LEU A 13 11.58 -16.53 -1.45
C LEU A 13 11.56 -16.29 0.07
N HIS A 14 10.76 -17.06 0.81
CA HIS A 14 10.56 -16.92 2.26
C HIS A 14 10.04 -15.55 2.70
N TRP A 15 9.29 -14.87 1.83
CA TRP A 15 8.73 -13.55 2.13
C TRP A 15 7.99 -13.49 3.46
N ASP A 16 7.24 -14.53 3.80
CA ASP A 16 6.47 -14.65 5.03
C ASP A 16 7.36 -14.59 6.28
N GLN A 17 8.45 -15.36 6.28
CA GLN A 17 9.43 -15.32 7.37
C GLN A 17 10.13 -13.95 7.42
N ILE A 18 10.48 -13.37 6.27
CA ILE A 18 11.06 -12.02 6.19
C ILE A 18 10.14 -10.99 6.84
N LEU A 19 8.82 -11.03 6.56
CA LEU A 19 7.86 -10.11 7.18
C LEU A 19 7.81 -10.28 8.70
N ILE A 20 7.82 -11.52 9.19
CA ILE A 20 7.81 -11.83 10.63
C ILE A 20 9.05 -11.23 11.30
N ASP A 21 10.23 -11.50 10.75
CA ASP A 21 11.50 -11.07 11.33
C ASP A 21 11.63 -9.54 11.33
N ARG A 22 11.21 -8.89 10.23
CA ARG A 22 11.29 -7.43 10.10
C ARG A 22 10.33 -6.69 11.02
N LEU A 23 9.08 -7.15 11.11
CA LEU A 23 8.10 -6.52 11.98
C LEU A 23 8.42 -6.76 13.47
N GLY A 24 9.05 -7.88 13.81
CA GLY A 24 9.40 -8.23 15.19
C GLY A 24 8.16 -8.31 16.08
N ASP A 25 8.15 -7.58 17.20
CA ASP A 25 6.99 -7.55 18.12
C ASP A 25 5.72 -7.04 17.42
N THR A 26 4.82 -7.97 17.09
CA THR A 26 3.57 -7.70 16.37
C THR A 26 2.41 -7.25 17.27
N SER A 27 2.62 -7.18 18.59
CA SER A 27 1.62 -6.63 19.52
C SER A 27 1.52 -5.11 19.42
N LYS A 28 2.52 -4.46 18.80
CA LYS A 28 2.57 -3.01 18.58
C LYS A 28 2.04 -2.62 17.19
N PRO A 29 1.42 -1.44 17.04
CA PRO A 29 1.09 -0.87 15.74
C PRO A 29 2.35 -0.64 14.91
N LYS A 30 2.44 -1.30 13.75
CA LYS A 30 3.57 -1.21 12.82
C LYS A 30 3.10 -1.38 11.39
N VAL A 31 3.77 -0.68 10.48
CA VAL A 31 3.63 -0.79 9.02
C VAL A 31 5.00 -1.10 8.44
N LEU A 32 5.11 -2.11 7.59
CA LEU A 32 6.38 -2.46 6.94
C LEU A 32 6.51 -1.74 5.60
N ALA A 33 7.60 -0.99 5.42
CA ALA A 33 7.89 -0.31 4.16
C ALA A 33 8.85 -1.14 3.30
N ILE A 34 8.29 -1.91 2.36
CA ILE A 34 9.05 -2.69 1.37
C ILE A 34 9.28 -1.87 0.08
N SER A 35 10.19 -2.34 -0.77
CA SER A 35 10.43 -1.79 -2.10
C SER A 35 9.59 -2.50 -3.16
N ASP A 36 9.01 -1.74 -4.08
CA ASP A 36 8.28 -2.25 -5.25
C ASP A 36 9.19 -2.55 -6.46
N GLY A 37 10.49 -2.24 -6.31
CA GLY A 37 11.51 -2.37 -7.35
C GLY A 37 11.63 -1.18 -8.29
N HIS A 38 10.75 -0.16 -8.18
CA HIS A 38 10.68 0.97 -9.11
C HIS A 38 10.74 2.32 -8.41
N ARG A 39 9.84 2.56 -7.45
CA ARG A 39 9.68 3.85 -6.77
C ARG A 39 10.79 4.09 -5.76
N GLN A 40 11.20 5.35 -5.66
CA GLN A 40 12.18 5.83 -4.68
C GLN A 40 11.57 6.81 -3.67
N ASP A 41 10.27 7.08 -3.76
CA ASP A 41 9.54 7.92 -2.82
C ASP A 41 8.99 7.12 -1.63
N GLU A 42 8.36 7.84 -0.70
CA GLU A 42 7.84 7.29 0.55
C GLU A 42 6.47 6.58 0.40
N LEU A 43 5.93 6.46 -0.82
CA LEU A 43 4.65 5.80 -1.03
C LEU A 43 4.76 4.29 -0.72
N LEU A 44 3.81 3.78 0.04
CA LEU A 44 3.69 2.38 0.43
C LEU A 44 2.63 1.70 -0.45
N CYS A 45 3.02 1.31 -1.66
CA CYS A 45 2.09 0.75 -2.66
C CYS A 45 1.52 -0.63 -2.30
N MET A 46 2.13 -1.34 -1.35
CA MET A 46 1.57 -2.56 -0.77
C MET A 46 1.40 -2.35 0.74
N ALA A 47 0.15 -2.41 1.21
CA ALA A 47 -0.12 -2.29 2.63
C ALA A 47 0.27 -3.59 3.37
N ILE A 48 1.28 -3.50 4.23
CA ILE A 48 1.71 -4.57 5.13
C ILE A 48 1.73 -4.02 6.56
N MET A 49 0.94 -4.60 7.46
CA MET A 49 0.82 -4.09 8.83
C MET A 49 0.59 -5.16 9.90
N THR A 50 0.80 -4.81 11.15
CA THR A 50 0.40 -5.65 12.29
C THR A 50 -1.10 -5.63 12.50
N ARG A 51 -1.64 -6.66 13.17
CA ARG A 51 -3.05 -6.67 13.57
C ARG A 51 -3.37 -5.51 14.51
N ALA A 52 -2.46 -5.22 15.45
CA ALA A 52 -2.55 -4.07 16.34
C ALA A 52 -2.71 -2.75 15.57
N ARG A 53 -2.01 -2.59 14.44
CA ARG A 53 -2.18 -1.40 13.60
C ARG A 53 -3.57 -1.36 12.94
N LEU A 54 -4.06 -2.47 12.40
CA LEU A 54 -5.40 -2.51 11.82
C LEU A 54 -6.47 -2.14 12.86
N GLU A 55 -6.35 -2.67 14.08
CA GLU A 55 -7.28 -2.38 15.19
C GLU A 55 -7.22 -0.89 15.60
N ASP A 56 -6.03 -0.32 15.66
CA ASP A 56 -5.78 1.09 15.98
C ASP A 56 -6.41 2.05 14.95
N GLN A 57 -6.29 1.78 13.65
CA GLN A 57 -6.84 2.63 12.59
C GLN A 57 -8.26 2.25 12.12
N GLY A 58 -8.79 1.11 12.58
CA GLY A 58 -10.15 0.60 12.31
C GLY A 58 -10.36 -0.12 10.97
N ALA A 59 -9.68 0.29 9.89
CA ALA A 59 -9.75 -0.36 8.58
C ALA A 59 -8.43 -0.22 7.82
N MET A 60 -8.07 -1.17 6.94
CA MET A 60 -6.85 -1.07 6.12
C MET A 60 -6.91 0.15 5.19
N PHE A 61 -8.03 0.27 4.48
CA PHE A 61 -8.35 1.40 3.61
C PHE A 61 -9.75 1.91 3.95
N ALA A 62 -9.96 3.21 3.74
CA ALA A 62 -11.26 3.81 3.94
C ALA A 62 -12.21 3.39 2.80
N ALA A 63 -13.42 2.92 3.13
CA ALA A 63 -14.41 2.45 2.15
C ALA A 63 -14.81 3.52 1.12
N GLN A 64 -14.60 4.81 1.42
CA GLN A 64 -14.85 5.90 0.47
C GLN A 64 -14.06 5.73 -0.82
N TYR A 65 -12.85 5.15 -0.77
CA TYR A 65 -12.01 4.95 -1.94
C TYR A 65 -12.56 3.91 -2.93
N ASP A 66 -13.53 3.07 -2.54
CA ASP A 66 -14.20 2.13 -3.45
C ASP A 66 -14.89 2.87 -4.60
N GLN A 67 -15.34 4.10 -4.37
CA GLN A 67 -15.97 4.97 -5.38
C GLN A 67 -15.00 5.41 -6.50
N CYS A 68 -13.69 5.34 -6.25
CA CYS A 68 -12.64 5.67 -7.20
C CYS A 68 -11.68 4.49 -7.41
N SER A 69 -12.20 3.26 -7.32
CA SER A 69 -11.45 2.03 -7.55
C SER A 69 -10.20 1.87 -6.66
N GLY A 70 -10.20 2.43 -5.45
CA GLY A 70 -9.08 2.37 -4.51
C GLY A 70 -7.99 3.42 -4.75
N ILE A 71 -8.09 4.25 -5.79
CA ILE A 71 -7.11 5.31 -6.07
C ILE A 71 -6.98 6.26 -4.86
N PHE A 72 -5.75 6.57 -4.44
CA PHE A 72 -5.35 7.31 -3.22
C PHE A 72 -5.47 6.56 -1.88
N SER A 73 -5.93 5.30 -1.83
CA SER A 73 -6.00 4.58 -0.55
C SER A 73 -4.62 4.29 0.05
N ASP A 74 -3.63 4.00 -0.79
CA ASP A 74 -2.22 3.84 -0.43
C ASP A 74 -1.56 5.18 -0.03
N ASN A 75 -1.96 6.30 -0.64
CA ASN A 75 -1.56 7.63 -0.21
C ASN A 75 -2.00 7.92 1.25
N GLU A 76 -3.27 7.67 1.60
CA GLU A 76 -3.75 7.84 2.99
C GLU A 76 -3.06 6.89 3.95
N PHE A 77 -2.91 5.62 3.55
CA PHE A 77 -2.19 4.62 4.35
C PHE A 77 -0.75 5.06 4.66
N SER A 78 -0.02 5.52 3.64
CA SER A 78 1.36 6.01 3.77
C SER A 78 1.43 7.26 4.63
N HIS A 79 0.54 8.23 4.38
CA HIS A 79 0.49 9.49 5.12
C HIS A 79 0.29 9.25 6.62
N ARG A 80 -0.70 8.43 6.99
CA ARG A 80 -1.00 8.14 8.40
C ARG A 80 0.06 7.29 9.07
N ALA A 81 0.60 6.29 8.37
CA ALA A 81 1.71 5.49 8.91
C ALA A 81 2.92 6.38 9.24
N LYS A 82 3.24 7.34 8.38
CA LYS A 82 4.30 8.33 8.61
C LYS A 82 3.95 9.28 9.77
N PHE A 83 2.73 9.83 9.79
CA PHE A 83 2.27 10.73 10.84
C PHE A 83 2.33 10.08 12.23
N ASP A 84 1.92 8.82 12.34
CA ASP A 84 1.91 8.06 13.60
C ASP A 84 3.30 7.49 13.99
N GLY A 85 4.31 7.62 13.12
CA GLY A 85 5.66 7.13 13.39
C GLY A 85 5.76 5.61 13.52
N VAL A 86 4.88 4.85 12.84
CA VAL A 86 4.78 3.38 12.96
C VAL A 86 5.47 2.62 11.83
N ILE A 87 6.21 3.31 10.96
CA ILE A 87 6.91 2.70 9.83
C ILE A 87 8.16 1.94 10.31
N VAL A 88 8.26 0.70 9.88
CA VAL A 88 9.48 -0.11 9.94
C VAL A 88 10.08 -0.12 8.54
N ASP A 89 11.27 0.47 8.40
CA ASP A 89 11.97 0.50 7.12
C ASP A 89 12.52 -0.88 6.75
N ALA A 90 12.17 -1.34 5.56
CA ALA A 90 12.64 -2.59 4.97
C ALA A 90 12.71 -2.47 3.45
N LYS A 91 13.09 -1.29 2.94
CA LYS A 91 13.19 -1.00 1.50
C LYS A 91 14.24 -1.84 0.78
N ASP A 92 15.09 -2.57 1.51
CA ASP A 92 15.98 -3.58 0.95
C ASP A 92 15.27 -4.91 0.62
N VAL A 93 14.07 -5.14 1.16
CA VAL A 93 13.19 -6.25 0.77
C VAL A 93 12.37 -5.81 -0.44
N VAL A 94 12.60 -6.46 -1.57
CA VAL A 94 11.91 -6.13 -2.82
C VAL A 94 10.78 -7.12 -3.07
N PHE A 95 9.55 -6.62 -3.11
CA PHE A 95 8.43 -7.33 -3.72
C PHE A 95 8.26 -6.72 -5.11
N LYS A 96 8.54 -7.48 -6.16
CA LYS A 96 8.58 -6.91 -7.51
C LYS A 96 7.15 -6.61 -7.96
N HIS A 97 6.87 -5.33 -8.22
CA HIS A 97 5.58 -4.88 -8.72
C HIS A 97 5.59 -4.93 -10.25
N ASN A 98 4.78 -5.81 -10.82
CA ASN A 98 4.66 -6.03 -12.26
C ASN A 98 3.60 -5.15 -12.91
N ASN A 99 3.35 -3.97 -12.36
CA ASN A 99 2.38 -3.03 -12.88
C ASN A 99 2.68 -2.66 -14.35
N PRO A 100 1.68 -2.68 -15.26
CA PRO A 100 1.83 -2.25 -16.65
C PRO A 100 2.48 -0.87 -16.86
N PHE A 101 2.33 0.08 -15.92
CA PHE A 101 3.04 1.36 -16.00
C PHE A 101 4.56 1.23 -15.92
N PHE A 102 5.08 0.24 -15.20
CA PHE A 102 6.52 0.01 -15.03
C PHE A 102 7.07 -1.03 -16.02
N THR A 103 6.27 -2.03 -16.37
CA THR A 103 6.72 -3.14 -17.22
C THR A 103 6.53 -2.88 -18.71
N GLY A 104 5.67 -1.93 -19.08
CA GLY A 104 5.26 -1.70 -20.47
C GLY A 104 4.35 -2.80 -21.03
N ALA A 105 3.82 -3.68 -20.17
CA ALA A 105 2.85 -4.68 -20.57
C ALA A 105 1.57 -4.02 -21.13
N PRO A 106 0.82 -4.70 -22.03
CA PRO A 106 -0.45 -4.18 -22.52
C PRO A 106 -1.42 -3.87 -21.38
N GLN A 107 -2.03 -2.68 -21.43
CA GLN A 107 -3.07 -2.27 -20.50
C GLN A 107 -4.42 -2.72 -21.04
N ASP A 108 -5.11 -3.57 -20.29
CA ASP A 108 -6.48 -3.95 -20.62
C ASP A 108 -7.48 -2.84 -20.26
N GLU A 109 -8.76 -3.10 -20.55
CA GLU A 109 -9.82 -2.11 -20.32
C GLU A 109 -10.08 -1.86 -18.83
N GLU A 110 -9.91 -2.85 -17.96
CA GLU A 110 -10.10 -2.66 -16.52
C GLU A 110 -8.95 -1.84 -15.93
N PHE A 111 -7.72 -2.07 -16.36
CA PHE A 111 -6.56 -1.26 -15.98
C PHE A 111 -6.75 0.21 -16.36
N LYS A 112 -7.21 0.48 -17.59
CA LYS A 112 -7.49 1.85 -18.06
C LYS A 112 -8.62 2.50 -17.27
N LYS A 113 -9.69 1.74 -16.99
CA LYS A 113 -10.84 2.20 -16.19
C LYS A 113 -10.44 2.49 -14.75
N HIS A 114 -9.65 1.63 -14.11
CA HIS A 114 -9.07 1.85 -12.79
C HIS A 114 -8.25 3.14 -12.76
N ASN A 115 -7.43 3.37 -13.79
CA ASN A 115 -6.57 4.54 -13.92
C ASN A 115 -7.20 5.75 -14.63
N ALA A 116 -8.53 5.81 -14.74
CA ALA A 116 -9.21 6.94 -15.34
C ALA A 116 -8.99 8.23 -14.53
N LYS A 117 -8.89 9.39 -15.20
CA LYS A 117 -8.61 10.69 -14.57
C LYS A 117 -9.62 11.05 -13.48
N GLU A 118 -10.86 10.63 -13.67
CA GLU A 118 -11.97 10.84 -12.75
C GLU A 118 -11.70 10.18 -11.40
N ASN A 119 -11.11 8.97 -11.40
CA ASN A 119 -10.75 8.25 -10.17
C ASN A 119 -9.65 8.98 -9.40
N TYR A 120 -8.63 9.49 -10.08
CA TYR A 120 -7.58 10.32 -9.45
C TYR A 120 -8.14 11.61 -8.87
N THR A 121 -9.04 12.29 -9.59
CA THR A 121 -9.68 13.53 -9.14
C THR A 121 -10.52 13.30 -7.88
N LEU A 122 -11.32 12.23 -7.87
CA LEU A 122 -12.15 11.87 -6.73
C LEU A 122 -11.31 11.36 -5.54
N GLY A 123 -10.31 10.51 -5.80
CA GLY A 123 -9.40 10.00 -4.78
C GLY A 123 -8.65 11.12 -4.07
N GLU A 124 -8.10 12.09 -4.81
CA GLU A 124 -7.42 13.24 -4.22
C GLU A 124 -8.36 14.09 -3.34
N LYS A 125 -9.61 14.28 -3.80
CA LYS A 125 -10.63 14.97 -3.01
C LYS A 125 -10.91 14.24 -1.70
N ILE A 126 -11.16 12.93 -1.75
CA ILE A 126 -11.40 12.09 -0.57
C ILE A 126 -10.20 12.18 0.39
N PHE A 127 -8.98 12.07 -0.13
CA PHE A 127 -7.76 12.18 0.68
C PHE A 127 -7.68 13.51 1.43
N LYS A 128 -7.91 14.64 0.76
CA LYS A 128 -7.87 15.97 1.39
C LYS A 128 -8.96 16.15 2.44
N GLU A 129 -10.18 15.70 2.18
CA GLU A 129 -11.29 15.79 3.14
C GLU A 129 -11.05 14.95 4.39
N ARG A 130 -10.34 13.82 4.27
CA ARG A 130 -10.04 12.90 5.37
C ARG A 130 -8.75 13.21 6.12
N ASN A 131 -7.95 14.14 5.63
CA ASN A 131 -6.66 14.54 6.22
C ASN A 131 -6.52 16.09 6.13
N PRO A 132 -7.31 16.84 6.93
CA PRO A 132 -7.37 18.31 6.88
C PRO A 132 -6.17 19.01 7.51
#